data_AF-A0A804Q0Y7-F1
#
_entry.id   AF-A0A804Q0Y7-F1
#
_cell.length_a   1.000
_cell.length_b   1.000
_cell.length_c   1.000
_cell.angle_alpha   90.00
_cell.angle_beta   90.00
_cell.angle_gamma   90.00
#
_symmetry.space_group_name_H-M   'P 1'
#
loop_
_entity.id
_entity.type
_entity.pdbx_description
1 polymer ?
#
loop_
_entity_poly.entity_id
_entity_poly.type
_entity_poly.pdbx_seq_one_letter_code
_entity_poly.pdbx_strand_id
1 'polypeptide(L)'
;MNPSELVKLIEILNPSNKPGRITIITRMGAESMRVKLPHLIRAVRNAGLIVTWITDPIHGNTIKAPCGLKTRPFDSILAIKMTNLQVCQHEQFILASPHPPLPCRRADSKSRGSDPEGDYDFSLQPD
;
A
#
# COMPACT_ATOMS: atom_id res chain seq x y z
N MET A 1 5.46 6.27 13.35
CA MET A 1 4.42 7.25 13.02
C MET A 1 3.21 6.95 13.86
N ASN A 2 2.82 7.89 14.72
CA ASN A 2 1.60 7.74 15.50
C ASN A 2 0.39 8.22 14.67
N PRO A 3 -0.80 7.60 14.79
CA PRO A 3 -1.95 7.99 13.97
C PRO A 3 -2.39 9.45 14.18
N SER A 4 -2.39 9.94 15.43
CA SER A 4 -2.77 11.32 15.75
C SER A 4 -1.77 12.35 15.20
N GLU A 5 -0.48 11.99 15.15
CA GLU A 5 0.56 12.83 14.58
C GLU A 5 0.40 12.95 13.06
N LEU A 6 0.08 11.84 12.38
CA LEU A 6 -0.21 11.83 10.96
C LEU A 6 -1.40 12.74 10.61
N VAL A 7 -2.49 12.68 11.38
CA VAL A 7 -3.67 13.54 11.19
C VAL A 7 -3.29 15.02 11.28
N LYS A 8 -2.59 15.42 12.36
CA LYS A 8 -2.11 16.80 12.53
C LYS A 8 -1.24 17.27 11.37
N LEU A 9 -0.36 16.40 10.89
CA LEU A 9 0.52 16.73 9.77
C LEU A 9 -0.28 17.00 8.48
N ILE A 10 -1.30 16.18 8.21
CA ILE A 10 -2.17 16.35 7.04
C ILE A 10 -2.99 17.64 7.16
N GLU A 11 -3.52 17.96 8.34
CA GLU A 11 -4.27 19.20 8.58
C GLU A 11 -3.41 20.46 8.33
N ILE A 12 -2.15 20.43 8.76
CA ILE A 12 -1.20 21.53 8.52
C ILE A 12 -0.88 21.65 7.02
N LEU A 13 -0.63 20.52 6.34
CA LEU A 13 -0.18 20.52 4.94
C LEU A 13 -1.31 20.67 3.93
N ASN A 14 -2.56 20.35 4.31
CA ASN A 14 -3.75 20.42 3.47
C ASN A 14 -4.95 20.98 4.24
N PRO A 15 -4.89 22.26 4.68
CA PRO A 15 -5.91 22.86 5.53
C PRO A 15 -7.29 22.95 4.85
N SER A 16 -7.33 22.97 3.52
CA SER A 16 -8.58 22.95 2.74
C SER A 16 -9.08 21.53 2.41
N ASN A 17 -8.41 20.49 2.92
CA ASN A 17 -8.71 19.08 2.67
C ASN A 17 -8.93 18.75 1.18
N LYS A 18 -8.14 19.39 0.30
CA LYS A 18 -8.28 19.24 -1.16
C LYS A 18 -7.90 17.82 -1.59
N PRO A 19 -8.78 17.07 -2.27
CA PRO A 19 -8.47 15.73 -2.78
C PRO A 19 -7.24 15.74 -3.68
N GLY A 20 -6.38 14.74 -3.53
CA GLY A 20 -5.15 14.59 -4.33
C GLY A 20 -4.00 15.54 -3.98
N ARG A 21 -4.19 16.47 -3.02
CA ARG A 21 -3.12 17.41 -2.60
C ARG A 21 -2.02 16.72 -1.79
N ILE A 22 -2.39 15.70 -1.01
CA ILE A 22 -1.50 14.93 -0.16
C ILE A 22 -1.50 13.48 -0.60
N THR A 23 -0.29 12.95 -0.77
CA THR A 23 -0.04 11.54 -1.02
C THR A 23 0.79 10.98 0.12
N ILE A 24 0.28 9.95 0.78
CA ILE A 24 1.00 9.21 1.82
C ILE A 24 1.67 8.01 1.18
N ILE A 25 2.99 7.95 1.28
CA ILE A 25 3.79 6.82 0.79
C ILE A 25 4.18 5.93 1.97
N THR A 26 3.66 4.71 2.00
CA THR A 26 3.94 3.73 3.05
C THR A 26 5.13 2.86 2.65
N ARG A 27 6.24 3.04 3.36
CA ARG A 27 7.49 2.29 3.22
C ARG A 27 7.70 1.42 4.44
N MET A 28 6.96 0.32 4.52
CA MET A 28 7.03 -0.61 5.65
C MET A 28 7.00 -2.05 5.16
N GLY A 29 7.72 -2.94 5.85
CA GLY A 29 7.69 -4.38 5.59
C GLY A 29 6.29 -4.98 5.77
N ALA A 30 6.05 -6.15 5.17
CA ALA A 30 4.74 -6.79 5.16
C ALA A 30 4.14 -6.98 6.58
N GLU A 31 4.96 -7.44 7.52
CA GLU A 31 4.55 -7.60 8.93
C GLU A 31 4.09 -6.29 9.56
N SER A 32 4.90 -5.23 9.42
CA SER A 32 4.55 -3.91 9.95
C SER A 32 3.32 -3.32 9.26
N MET A 33 3.14 -3.59 7.97
CA MET A 33 1.98 -3.15 7.21
C MET A 33 0.69 -3.75 7.76
N ARG A 34 0.67 -5.07 7.97
CA ARG A 34 -0.49 -5.79 8.49
C ARG A 34 -0.98 -5.21 9.83
N VAL A 35 -0.05 -4.77 10.68
CA VAL A 35 -0.36 -4.25 12.01
C VAL A 35 -0.63 -2.74 12.00
N LYS A 36 0.22 -1.94 11.35
CA LYS A 36 0.22 -0.48 11.52
C LYS A 36 -0.63 0.24 10.49
N LEU A 37 -0.66 -0.22 9.25
CA LEU A 37 -1.35 0.49 8.17
C LEU A 37 -2.86 0.65 8.42
N PRO A 38 -3.59 -0.37 8.90
CA PRO A 38 -5.02 -0.22 9.22
C PRO A 38 -5.28 0.89 10.25
N HIS A 39 -4.45 1.00 11.28
CA HIS A 39 -4.59 2.03 12.31
C HIS A 39 -4.39 3.45 11.75
N LEU A 40 -3.43 3.63 10.83
CA LEU A 40 -3.20 4.91 10.18
C LEU A 40 -4.37 5.29 9.26
N ILE A 41 -4.84 4.35 8.43
CA ILE A 41 -5.98 4.57 7.53
C ILE A 41 -7.23 4.95 8.31
N ARG A 42 -7.54 4.22 9.39
CA ARG A 42 -8.70 4.51 10.24
C ARG A 42 -8.62 5.88 10.88
N ALA A 43 -7.45 6.30 11.36
CA ALA A 43 -7.30 7.64 11.96
C ALA A 43 -7.54 8.76 10.94
N VAL A 44 -6.96 8.65 9.74
CA VAL A 44 -7.18 9.64 8.65
C VAL A 44 -8.65 9.66 8.23
N ARG A 45 -9.27 8.49 8.08
CA ARG A 45 -10.69 8.34 7.72
C ARG A 45 -11.61 8.95 8.77
N ASN A 46 -11.36 8.67 10.05
CA ASN A 46 -12.16 9.20 11.16
C ASN A 46 -12.03 10.72 11.29
N ALA A 47 -10.88 11.28 10.90
CA ALA A 47 -10.68 12.73 10.82
C ALA A 47 -11.33 13.38 9.58
N GLY A 48 -11.94 12.59 8.67
CA GLY A 48 -12.58 13.09 7.45
C GLY A 48 -11.58 13.61 6.40
N LEU A 49 -10.29 13.24 6.51
CA LEU A 49 -9.23 13.73 5.65
C LEU A 49 -9.13 12.91 4.36
N ILE A 50 -8.95 13.60 3.24
CA ILE A 50 -8.85 13.00 1.91
C ILE A 50 -7.38 13.02 1.45
N VAL A 51 -6.80 11.83 1.35
CA VAL A 51 -5.41 11.64 0.94
C VAL A 51 -5.30 10.48 -0.06
N THR A 52 -4.27 10.52 -0.89
CA THR A 52 -3.91 9.40 -1.77
C THR A 52 -2.94 8.48 -1.03
N TRP A 53 -3.19 7.17 -1.01
CA TRP A 53 -2.29 6.19 -0.40
C TRP A 53 -1.49 5.44 -1.47
N ILE A 54 -0.18 5.36 -1.30
CA ILE A 54 0.73 4.61 -2.16
C ILE A 54 1.61 3.73 -1.28
N THR A 55 1.81 2.48 -1.68
CA THR A 55 2.80 1.59 -1.06
C THR A 55 4.06 1.56 -1.90
N ASP A 56 5.20 1.79 -1.26
CA ASP A 56 6.52 1.56 -1.85
C ASP A 56 7.13 0.29 -1.22
N PRO A 57 7.11 -0.85 -1.95
CA PRO A 57 7.55 -2.15 -1.45
C PRO A 57 9.07 -2.33 -1.50
N ILE A 58 9.77 -1.36 -2.08
CA ILE A 58 11.21 -1.45 -2.30
C ILE A 58 11.87 -1.10 -0.99
N HIS A 59 11.86 0.16 -0.57
CA HIS A 59 12.78 0.72 0.42
C HIS A 59 12.74 0.11 1.84
N GLY A 60 11.69 -0.64 2.21
CA GLY A 60 11.54 -1.24 3.54
C GLY A 60 12.28 -2.56 3.77
N ASN A 61 12.74 -3.25 2.72
CA ASN A 61 13.21 -4.65 2.82
C ASN A 61 14.65 -4.88 2.32
N THR A 62 15.56 -3.93 2.53
CA THR A 62 16.95 -4.11 2.09
C THR A 62 17.67 -5.09 3.02
N ILE A 63 18.21 -6.18 2.48
CA ILE A 63 19.13 -7.08 3.18
C ILE A 63 20.51 -7.04 2.52
N LYS A 64 21.55 -7.49 3.22
CA LYS A 64 22.87 -7.74 2.62
C LYS A 64 22.96 -9.20 2.22
N ALA A 65 23.25 -9.46 0.95
CA ALA A 65 23.59 -10.78 0.47
C ALA A 65 24.94 -11.23 1.07
N PRO A 66 25.24 -12.55 1.10
CA PRO A 66 26.53 -13.06 1.55
C PRO A 66 27.73 -12.46 0.81
N CYS A 67 27.54 -12.07 -0.46
CA CYS A 67 28.54 -11.36 -1.27
C CYS A 67 28.69 -9.85 -0.94
N GLY A 68 28.00 -9.34 0.08
CA GLY A 68 28.08 -7.94 0.52
C GLY A 68 27.16 -6.97 -0.23
N LEU A 69 26.50 -7.40 -1.31
CA LEU A 69 25.59 -6.58 -2.10
C LEU A 69 24.26 -6.34 -1.36
N LYS A 70 23.71 -5.12 -1.49
CA LYS A 70 22.36 -4.81 -1.02
C LYS A 70 21.36 -5.47 -1.97
N THR A 71 20.54 -6.37 -1.44
CA THR A 71 19.50 -7.05 -2.21
C THR A 71 18.14 -6.93 -1.52
N ARG A 72 17.09 -7.26 -2.25
CA ARG A 72 15.71 -7.33 -1.77
C ARG A 72 15.13 -8.66 -2.25
N PRO A 73 14.78 -9.58 -1.34
CA PRO A 73 14.16 -10.83 -1.76
C PRO A 73 12.85 -10.55 -2.47
N PHE A 74 12.66 -11.17 -3.63
CA PHE A 74 11.43 -11.00 -4.42
C PHE A 74 10.19 -11.38 -3.60
N ASP A 75 10.28 -12.47 -2.81
CA ASP A 75 9.20 -12.90 -1.92
C ASP A 75 8.81 -11.84 -0.89
N SER A 76 9.76 -11.04 -0.41
CA SER A 76 9.46 -9.93 0.51
C SER A 76 8.67 -8.82 -0.18
N ILE A 77 8.99 -8.53 -1.45
CA ILE A 77 8.25 -7.55 -2.26
C ILE A 77 6.84 -8.08 -2.55
N LEU A 78 6.71 -9.36 -2.91
CA LEU A 78 5.43 -10.01 -3.15
C LEU A 78 4.57 -10.04 -1.88
N ALA A 79 5.17 -10.36 -0.72
CA ALA A 79 4.48 -10.36 0.56
C ALA A 79 3.92 -8.97 0.93
N ILE A 80 4.65 -7.88 0.64
CA ILE A 80 4.11 -6.52 0.80
C ILE A 80 2.91 -6.31 -0.11
N LYS A 81 3.04 -6.65 -1.40
CA LYS A 81 1.95 -6.45 -2.37
C LYS A 81 0.67 -7.19 -1.93
N MET A 82 0.81 -8.44 -1.53
CA MET A 82 -0.29 -9.28 -1.04
C MET A 82 -0.91 -8.73 0.25
N THR A 83 -0.07 -8.33 1.21
CA THR A 83 -0.55 -7.74 2.47
C THR A 83 -1.26 -6.42 2.24
N ASN A 84 -0.74 -5.57 1.36
CA ASN A 84 -1.38 -4.31 1.01
C ASN A 84 -2.76 -4.55 0.40
N LEU A 85 -2.87 -5.49 -0.56
CA LEU A 85 -4.14 -5.91 -1.14
C LEU A 85 -5.14 -6.36 -0.07
N GLN A 86 -4.71 -7.18 0.89
CA GLN A 86 -5.55 -7.63 2.00
C GLN A 86 -6.02 -6.47 2.88
N VAL A 87 -5.13 -5.53 3.21
CA VAL A 87 -5.49 -4.33 3.99
C VAL A 87 -6.47 -3.46 3.22
N CYS A 88 -6.25 -3.23 1.92
CA CYS A 88 -7.18 -2.47 1.07
C CYS A 88 -8.59 -3.08 1.06
N GLN A 89 -8.67 -4.40 0.88
CA GLN A 89 -9.94 -5.13 0.88
C GLN A 89 -10.64 -5.04 2.25
N HIS A 90 -9.90 -5.24 3.34
CA HIS A 90 -10.46 -5.18 4.69
C HIS A 90 -10.93 -3.78 5.08
N GLU A 91 -10.12 -2.77 4.78
CA GLU A 91 -10.41 -1.38 5.12
C GLU A 91 -11.35 -0.69 4.12
N GLN A 92 -11.80 -1.42 3.10
CA GLN A 92 -12.67 -0.97 2.01
C GLN A 92 -12.15 0.30 1.32
N PHE A 93 -10.84 0.42 1.15
CA PHE A 93 -10.24 1.57 0.48
C PHE A 93 -9.64 1.15 -0.87
N ILE A 94 -9.86 1.97 -1.88
CA ILE A 94 -9.31 1.77 -3.22
C ILE A 94 -7.94 2.45 -3.29
N LEU A 95 -6.95 1.68 -3.75
CA LEU A 95 -5.63 2.19 -4.12
C LEU A 95 -5.81 3.26 -5.20
N ALA A 96 -5.53 4.51 -4.86
CA ALA A 96 -5.51 5.70 -5.73
C ALA A 96 -6.30 5.55 -7.06
N SER A 97 -7.63 5.55 -6.96
CA SER A 97 -8.51 5.85 -8.09
C SER A 97 -9.40 7.04 -7.68
N PRO A 98 -9.64 8.02 -8.56
CA PRO A 98 -10.25 9.28 -8.17
C PRO A 98 -11.76 9.14 -8.04
N HIS A 99 -12.25 8.64 -6.89
CA HIS A 99 -13.64 8.82 -6.46
C HIS A 99 -13.80 8.64 -4.94
N PRO A 100 -14.72 9.37 -4.28
CA PRO A 100 -15.07 9.10 -2.89
C PRO A 100 -15.65 7.69 -2.76
N PRO A 101 -15.48 7.01 -1.60
CA PRO A 101 -15.90 5.64 -1.43
C PRO A 101 -17.42 5.54 -1.56
N LEU A 102 -17.90 4.87 -2.60
CA LEU A 102 -19.26 4.33 -2.60
C LEU A 102 -19.30 3.16 -1.61
N PRO A 103 -20.38 2.98 -0.84
CA PRO A 103 -20.53 1.81 0.00
C PRO A 103 -20.44 0.54 -0.85
N CYS A 104 -19.52 -0.36 -0.50
CA CYS A 104 -19.39 -1.66 -1.12
C CYS A 104 -20.75 -2.39 -1.08
N ARG A 105 -21.48 -2.44 -2.21
CA ARG A 105 -22.42 -3.54 -2.42
C ARG A 105 -21.59 -4.82 -2.55
N ARG A 106 -22.01 -5.88 -1.85
CA ARG A 106 -21.45 -7.23 -2.00
C ARG A 106 -21.34 -7.54 -3.50
N ALA A 107 -20.13 -7.82 -3.96
CA ALA A 107 -19.94 -8.51 -5.23
C ALA A 107 -20.40 -9.96 -4.99
N ASP A 108 -21.48 -10.35 -5.66
CA ASP A 108 -21.94 -11.73 -5.67
C ASP A 108 -20.84 -12.62 -6.23
N SER A 109 -20.51 -13.67 -5.46
CA SER A 109 -19.48 -14.64 -5.80
C SER A 109 -19.91 -15.48 -7.00
N LYS A 110 -19.54 -15.08 -8.22
CA LYS A 110 -19.55 -15.96 -9.41
C LYS A 110 -18.72 -15.37 -10.57
N SER A 111 -17.41 -15.54 -10.51
CA SER A 111 -16.59 -15.82 -11.70
C SER A 111 -15.26 -16.44 -11.25
N ARG A 112 -15.22 -17.76 -11.36
CA ARG A 112 -14.01 -18.58 -11.28
C ARG A 112 -13.32 -18.38 -12.63
N GLY A 113 -12.34 -17.47 -12.70
CA GLY A 113 -11.49 -17.24 -13.86
C GLY A 113 -10.16 -17.94 -13.65
N SER A 114 -9.94 -18.99 -14.44
CA SER A 114 -8.68 -19.69 -14.64
C SER A 114 -7.72 -18.84 -15.48
N ASP A 115 -6.47 -18.67 -15.06
CA ASP A 115 -5.33 -18.43 -15.94
C ASP A 115 -4.09 -19.13 -15.35
N PRO A 116 -3.50 -20.12 -16.06
CA PRO A 116 -2.15 -20.61 -15.83
C PRO A 116 -1.14 -19.87 -16.74
N GLU A 117 0.14 -19.95 -16.37
CA GLU A 117 1.34 -19.55 -17.14
C GLU A 117 1.83 -18.09 -17.07
N GLY A 118 3.16 -17.98 -16.98
CA GLY A 118 3.91 -16.72 -17.05
C GLY A 118 5.26 -16.79 -16.36
N ASP A 119 6.14 -17.65 -16.86
CA ASP A 119 7.57 -17.72 -16.51
C ASP A 119 8.23 -16.37 -16.85
N TYR A 120 8.79 -15.67 -15.85
CA TYR A 120 9.51 -14.41 -16.06
C TYR A 120 11.02 -14.67 -16.00
N ASP A 121 11.61 -14.94 -17.15
CA ASP A 121 13.05 -14.88 -17.35
C ASP A 121 13.49 -13.40 -17.40
N PHE A 122 14.36 -13.01 -16.47
CA PHE A 122 15.03 -11.72 -16.50
C PHE A 122 16.31 -11.88 -17.32
N SER A 123 16.16 -11.90 -18.65
CA SER A 123 17.30 -11.86 -19.54
C SER A 123 17.98 -10.49 -19.36
N LEU A 124 19.14 -10.50 -18.71
CA LEU A 124 20.08 -9.39 -18.66
C LEU A 124 20.36 -8.91 -20.09
N GLN A 125 20.03 -7.65 -20.40
CA GLN A 125 20.63 -7.00 -21.56
C GLN A 125 22.00 -6.46 -21.13
N PRO A 126 23.10 -6.83 -21.82
CA PRO A 126 24.40 -6.23 -21.58
C PRO A 126 24.49 -4.83 -22.23
N ASP A 127 25.19 -3.95 -21.52
CA ASP A 127 25.75 -2.61 -21.82
C ASP A 127 25.10 -1.70 -22.89
#